data_AF-M0KVH7-F1
#
_entry.id   AF-M0KVH7-F1
#
_cell.length_a   1.000
_cell.length_b   1.000
_cell.length_c   1.000
_cell.angle_alpha   90.00
_cell.angle_beta   90.00
_cell.angle_gamma   90.00
#
_symmetry.space_group_name_H-M   'P 1'
#
loop_
_entity.id
_entity.type
_entity.pdbx_description
1 polymer ?
#
loop_
_entity_poly.entity_id
_entity_poly.type
_entity_poly.pdbx_seq_one_letter_code
_entity_poly.pdbx_strand_id
1 'polypeptide(L)' 'MILEVWYFPSKLPELNAVEGCWDQLQEWFKYRLMPDLSTLKEYIPRGLSAITEPNIWPYLTGKDSN' A
#
# COMPACT_ATOMS: atom_id res chain seq x y z
N MET A 1 18.88 -3.83 18.00
CA MET A 1 17.88 -3.08 17.23
C MET A 1 16.57 -3.20 17.98
N ILE A 2 16.02 -2.11 18.51
CA ILE A 2 14.72 -2.12 19.19
C ILE A 2 13.66 -1.81 18.13
N LEU A 3 12.61 -2.62 18.05
CA LEU A 3 11.47 -2.37 17.16
C LEU A 3 10.53 -1.38 17.87
N GLU A 4 10.40 -0.17 17.33
CA GLU A 4 9.40 0.79 17.79
C GLU A 4 8.06 0.47 17.14
N VAL A 5 7.06 0.16 17.97
CA VAL A 5 5.70 -0.15 17.52
C VAL A 5 4.83 1.08 17.72
N TRP A 6 4.24 1.56 16.63
CA TRP A 6 3.35 2.71 16.62
C TRP A 6 1.89 2.24 16.60
N TYR A 7 1.06 2.79 17.48
CA TYR A 7 -0.37 2.47 17.51
C TYR A 7 -1.14 3.44 16.61
N PHE A 8 -1.81 2.89 15.60
CA PHE A 8 -2.73 3.64 14.76
C PHE A 8 -4.19 3.43 15.23
N PRO A 9 -5.03 4.47 15.22
CA PRO A 9 -6.44 4.35 15.59
C PRO A 9 -7.18 3.34 14.70
N SER A 10 -8.12 2.62 15.28
CA SER A 10 -8.98 1.69 14.52
C SER A 10 -9.85 2.44 13.51
N LYS A 11 -10.11 1.83 12.36
CA LYS A 11 -11.03 2.30 11.29
C LYS A 11 -10.57 3.55 10.51
N LEU A 12 -9.26 3.83 10.50
CA LEU A 12 -8.66 4.87 9.66
C LEU A 12 -7.65 4.23 8.69
N PRO A 13 -8.11 3.59 7.60
CA PRO A 13 -7.22 2.93 6.61
C PRO A 13 -6.20 3.89 6.00
N GLU A 14 -6.49 5.19 5.94
CA GLU A 14 -5.60 6.25 5.48
C GLU A 14 -4.32 6.41 6.32
N LEU A 15 -4.35 5.95 7.58
CA LEU A 15 -3.18 5.92 8.46
C LEU A 15 -2.36 4.63 8.31
N ASN A 16 -2.88 3.66 7.57
CA ASN A 16 -2.20 2.40 7.31
C ASN A 16 -1.55 2.44 5.91
N ALA A 17 -0.26 2.75 5.86
CA ALA A 17 0.51 2.76 4.62
C ALA A 17 0.44 1.43 3.85
N VAL A 18 0.17 0.30 4.53
CA VAL A 18 -0.01 -1.00 3.88
C VAL A 18 -1.28 -1.02 3.03
N GLU A 19 -2.38 -0.40 3.47
CA GLU A 19 -3.62 -0.29 2.66
C GLU A 19 -3.35 0.54 1.41
N GLY A 20 -2.67 1.68 1.54
CA GLY A 20 -2.33 2.51 0.38
C GLY A 20 -1.37 1.82 -0.61
N CYS A 21 -0.45 0.98 -0.13
CA CYS A 21 0.37 0.12 -0.98
C CYS A 21 -0.48 -0.95 -1.70
N TRP A 22 -1.46 -1.51 -0.98
CA TRP A 22 -2.35 -2.53 -1.50
C TRP A 22 -3.24 -1.99 -2.62
N ASP A 23 -3.83 -0.80 -2.44
CA ASP A 23 -4.64 -0.13 -3.47
C ASP A 23 -3.84 0.10 -4.76
N GLN A 24 -2.60 0.59 -4.65
CA GLN A 24 -1.71 0.77 -5.80
C GLN A 24 -1.41 -0.55 -6.51
N LEU A 25 -1.18 -1.63 -5.75
CA LEU A 25 -0.95 -2.95 -6.31
C LEU A 25 -2.21 -3.49 -7.01
N GLN A 26 -3.40 -3.29 -6.43
CA GLN A 26 -4.67 -3.68 -7.05
C GLN A 26 -4.94 -2.92 -8.34
N GLU A 27 -4.73 -1.60 -8.38
CA GLU A 27 -4.84 -0.81 -9.60
C GLU A 27 -3.82 -1.26 -10.66
N TRP A 28 -2.61 -1.61 -10.25
CA TRP A 28 -1.63 -2.22 -11.15
C TRP A 28 -2.14 -3.57 -11.68
N PHE A 29 -2.82 -4.40 -10.91
CA PHE A 29 -3.38 -5.66 -11.41
C PHE A 29 -4.67 -5.54 -12.22
N LYS A 30 -5.43 -4.46 -12.07
CA LYS A 30 -6.82 -4.28 -12.56
C LYS A 30 -7.09 -4.68 -14.01
N TYR A 31 -6.13 -4.46 -14.90
CA TYR A 31 -6.26 -4.76 -16.34
C TYR A 31 -5.36 -5.90 -16.83
N ARG A 32 -4.79 -6.69 -15.90
CA ARG A 32 -3.85 -7.77 -16.22
C ARG A 32 -4.51 -9.11 -15.95
N LEU A 33 -4.61 -9.94 -16.99
CA LEU A 33 -5.06 -11.32 -16.83
C LEU A 33 -3.92 -12.17 -16.27
N MET A 34 -4.19 -12.90 -15.18
CA MET A 34 -3.26 -13.83 -14.55
C MET A 34 -3.80 -15.25 -14.75
N PRO A 35 -3.37 -15.99 -15.77
CA PRO A 35 -3.95 -17.28 -16.14
C PRO A 35 -3.64 -18.38 -15.12
N ASP A 36 -2.54 -18.26 -14.38
CA ASP A 36 -2.12 -19.25 -13.40
C ASP A 36 -1.24 -18.65 -12.28
N LEU A 37 -0.98 -19.49 -11.28
CA LEU A 37 -0.19 -19.15 -10.11
C LEU A 37 1.28 -18.84 -10.45
N SER A 38 1.84 -19.47 -11.47
CA SER A 38 3.24 -19.24 -11.88
C SER A 38 3.37 -17.84 -12.45
N THR A 39 2.45 -17.45 -13.32
CA THR A 39 2.35 -16.11 -13.89
C THR A 39 2.13 -15.07 -12.80
N LEU A 40 1.28 -15.36 -11.80
CA LEU A 40 1.11 -14.48 -10.65
C LEU A 40 2.41 -14.24 -9.89
N LYS A 41 3.17 -15.31 -9.60
CA LYS A 41 4.46 -15.21 -8.89
C LYS A 41 5.49 -14.40 -9.65
N GLU A 42 5.51 -14.45 -10.98
CA GLU A 42 6.39 -13.63 -11.81
C GLU A 42 6.00 -12.15 -11.82
N TYR A 43 4.71 -11.85 -11.71
CA TYR A 43 4.20 -10.48 -11.80
C TYR A 43 4.16 -9.75 -10.46
N ILE A 44 4.06 -10.45 -9.33
CA ILE A 44 4.08 -9.82 -7.99
C ILE A 44 5.31 -8.90 -7.82
N PRO A 45 6.57 -9.34 -8.08
CA PRO A 45 7.73 -8.47 -7.93
C PRO A 45 7.69 -7.24 -8.84
N ARG A 46 7.11 -7.37 -10.04
CA ARG A 46 6.96 -6.27 -11.00
C ARG A 46 5.93 -5.24 -10.50
N GLY A 47 4.81 -5.72 -9.95
CA GLY A 47 3.82 -4.87 -9.30
C GLY A 47 4.41 -4.14 -8.09
N LEU A 48 5.14 -4.85 -7.23
CA LEU A 48 5.82 -4.27 -6.07
C LEU A 48 6.90 -3.24 -6.45
N SER A 49 7.56 -3.40 -7.59
CA SER A 49 8.52 -2.38 -8.07
C SER A 49 7.84 -1.12 -8.62
N ALA A 50 6.52 -1.16 -8.87
CA ALA A 50 5.75 -0.05 -9.42
C ALA A 50 4.96 0.74 -8.36
N ILE A 51 4.92 0.27 -7.10
CA ILE A 51 4.27 0.98 -5.99
C ILE A 51 5.26 1.91 -5.30
N THR A 52 4.74 3.01 -4.75
CA THR A 52 5.50 3.96 -3.93
C THR A 52 4.92 4.02 -2.52
N GLU A 53 5.77 4.23 -1.52
CA GLU A 53 5.33 4.38 -0.13
C GLU A 53 4.29 5.52 -0.01
N PRO A 54 3.06 5.24 0.47
CA PRO A 54 2.05 6.27 0.67
C PRO A 54 2.49 7.31 1.70
N ASN A 55 2.26 8.57 1.39
CA ASN A 55 2.54 9.66 2.31
C ASN A 55 1.43 9.77 3.36
N ILE A 56 1.66 9.21 4.57
CA ILE A 56 0.72 9.29 5.69
C ILE A 56 0.86 10.56 6.55
N TRP A 57 1.91 11.37 6.33
CA TRP A 57 2.18 12.59 7.10
C TRP A 57 1.04 13.61 7.11
N PRO A 58 0.28 13.82 6.03
CA PRO A 58 -0.84 14.76 6.04
C PRO A 58 -1.89 14.42 7.10
N TYR A 59 -2.18 13.14 7.28
CA TYR A 59 -3.11 12.63 8.30
C TYR A 59 -2.57 12.75 9.72
N LEU A 60 -1.25 12.62 9.91
CA LEU A 60 -0.60 12.75 11.22
C LEU A 60 -0.41 14.22 11.65
N THR A 61 -0.29 15.14 10.68
CA THR A 61 0.03 16.55 10.94
C THR A 61 -1.17 17.49 10.76
N GLY A 62 -2.35 16.96 10.37
CA GLY A 62 -3.58 17.74 10.19
C GLY A 62 -3.54 18.72 9.01
N LYS A 63 -2.61 18.53 8.07
CA LYS A 63 -2.37 19.49 6.97
C LYS A 63 -3.36 19.40 5.81
N ASP A 64 -4.27 18.44 5.82
CA ASP A 64 -5.39 18.34 4.86
C ASP A 64 -6.65 19.05 5.38
N SER A 65 -6.48 20.21 6.02
CA SER A 65 -7.58 21.12 6.37
C SER A 65 -7.70 22.19 5.28
N ASN A 66 -8.39 21.88 4.18
CA ASN A 66 -8.91 22.89 3.26
C ASN A 66 -10.20 22.41 2.60
#